data_AF-A0A2N2XST5-F1
#
_entry.id   AF-A0A2N2XST5-F1
#
_cell.length_a   1.000
_cell.length_b   1.000
_cell.length_c   1.000
_cell.angle_alpha   90.00
_cell.angle_beta   90.00
_cell.angle_gamma   90.00
#
_symmetry.space_group_name_H-M   'P 1'
#
loop_
_entity.id
_entity.type
_entity.pdbx_description
1 polymer ?
#
loop_
_entity_poly.entity_id
_entity_poly.type
_entity_poly.pdbx_seq_one_letter_code
_entity_poly.pdbx_strand_id
1 'polypeptide(L)'
;MENLTQLNELTDRVINCFFKVYNKLGYGFLEKVYERALFIELNKNGFKVDCQKPTDVEFGLLLNFGKRPEIRRKIFSNNLKK
;
A
#
# COMPACT_ATOMS: atom_id res chain seq x y z
N MET A 1 33.08 -6.75 -3.55
CA MET A 1 32.47 -8.01 -3.07
C MET A 1 31.61 -7.80 -1.82
N GLU A 2 31.97 -6.91 -0.91
CA GLU A 2 31.21 -6.64 0.34
C GLU A 2 29.75 -6.23 0.15
N ASN A 3 29.43 -5.45 -0.89
CA ASN A 3 28.07 -4.92 -1.09
C ASN A 3 27.03 -6.01 -1.47
N LEU A 4 27.46 -7.03 -2.22
CA LEU A 4 26.59 -8.15 -2.61
C LEU A 4 26.31 -9.08 -1.43
N THR A 5 27.30 -9.28 -0.55
CA THR A 5 27.16 -10.10 0.66
C THR A 5 26.22 -9.44 1.67
N GLN A 6 26.31 -8.11 1.85
CA GLN A 6 25.42 -7.35 2.75
C GLN A 6 23.96 -7.30 2.26
N LEU A 7 23.73 -7.19 0.95
CA LEU A 7 22.38 -7.24 0.37
C LEU A 7 21.71 -8.59 0.67
N ASN A 8 22.46 -9.68 0.58
CA ASN A 8 21.96 -11.02 0.90
C ASN A 8 21.56 -11.12 2.37
N GLU A 9 22.41 -10.66 3.30
CA GLU A 9 22.11 -10.72 4.75
C GLU A 9 20.88 -9.90 5.17
N LEU A 10 20.73 -8.68 4.65
CA LEU A 10 19.56 -7.85 4.93
C LEU A 10 18.29 -8.50 4.41
N THR A 11 18.34 -8.98 3.16
CA THR A 11 17.21 -9.64 2.49
C THR A 11 16.82 -10.91 3.24
N ASP A 12 17.79 -11.73 3.62
CA ASP A 12 17.58 -12.97 4.38
C ASP A 12 16.88 -12.69 5.72
N ARG A 13 17.30 -11.64 6.43
CA ARG A 13 16.66 -11.26 7.70
C ARG A 13 15.20 -10.82 7.51
N VAL A 14 14.91 -10.05 6.46
CA VAL A 14 13.54 -9.61 6.16
C VAL A 14 12.67 -10.80 5.75
N ILE A 15 13.17 -11.67 4.88
CA ILE A 15 12.48 -12.89 4.43
C ILE A 15 12.20 -13.82 5.62
N ASN A 16 13.16 -13.97 6.55
CA ASN A 16 12.96 -14.74 7.76
C ASN A 16 11.84 -14.17 8.65
N CYS A 17 11.75 -12.83 8.78
CA CYS A 17 10.64 -12.19 9.50
C CYS A 17 9.29 -12.48 8.83
N PHE A 18 9.24 -12.41 7.49
CA PHE A 18 8.04 -12.76 6.73
C PHE A 18 7.60 -14.21 6.99
N PHE A 19 8.51 -15.18 6.84
CA PHE A 19 8.14 -16.59 7.03
C PHE A 19 7.75 -16.91 8.47
N LYS A 20 8.33 -16.25 9.48
CA LYS A 20 7.86 -16.39 10.87
C LYS A 20 6.40 -15.96 11.03
N VAL A 21 6.03 -14.81 10.45
CA VAL A 21 4.65 -14.32 10.49
C VAL A 21 3.72 -15.25 9.72
N TYR A 22 4.11 -15.64 8.51
CA TYR A 22 3.32 -16.54 7.66
C TYR A 22 3.09 -17.90 8.32
N ASN A 23 4.14 -18.54 8.86
CA ASN A 23 4.02 -19.84 9.53
C ASN A 23 3.19 -19.76 10.82
N LYS A 24 3.11 -18.58 11.45
CA LYS A 24 2.32 -18.38 12.67
C LYS A 24 0.85 -18.07 12.39
N LEU A 25 0.56 -17.26 11.38
CA LEU A 25 -0.80 -16.83 11.06
C LEU A 25 -1.49 -17.74 10.04
N GLY A 26 -0.75 -18.36 9.13
CA GLY A 26 -1.33 -19.06 7.97
C GLY A 26 -1.99 -18.09 7.00
N TYR A 27 -2.91 -18.61 6.17
CA TYR A 27 -3.69 -17.85 5.20
C TYR A 27 -5.10 -17.53 5.73
N GLY A 28 -5.76 -16.50 5.17
CA GLY A 28 -7.18 -16.20 5.43
C GLY A 28 -7.45 -14.93 6.26
N PHE A 29 -6.42 -14.21 6.68
CA PHE A 29 -6.59 -12.91 7.35
C PHE A 29 -6.63 -11.74 6.35
N LEU A 30 -7.15 -10.61 6.81
CA LEU A 30 -7.08 -9.35 6.06
C LEU A 30 -5.63 -8.87 5.96
N GLU A 31 -5.31 -8.17 4.87
CA GLU A 31 -3.99 -7.56 4.65
C GLU A 31 -3.50 -6.75 5.86
N LYS A 32 -4.38 -5.97 6.48
CA LYS A 32 -4.06 -5.13 7.65
C LYS A 32 -3.55 -5.94 8.85
N VAL A 33 -3.94 -7.21 8.96
CA VAL A 33 -3.45 -8.12 10.01
C VAL A 33 -2.01 -8.52 9.71
N TYR A 34 -1.70 -8.90 8.47
CA TYR A 34 -0.33 -9.22 8.04
C TYR A 34 0.60 -8.02 8.16
N GLU A 35 0.15 -6.84 7.73
CA GLU A 35 0.91 -5.58 7.85
C GLU A 35 1.32 -5.33 9.30
N ARG A 36 0.37 -5.39 10.24
CA ARG A 36 0.63 -5.19 11.67
C ARG A 36 1.54 -6.26 12.26
N ALA A 37 1.32 -7.53 11.91
CA ALA A 37 2.14 -8.63 12.42
C ALA A 37 3.59 -8.53 11.94
N LEU A 38 3.79 -8.21 10.65
CA LEU A 38 5.11 -8.02 10.07
C LEU A 38 5.82 -6.79 10.62
N PHE A 39 5.09 -5.69 10.82
CA PHE A 39 5.64 -4.50 11.49
C PHE A 39 6.17 -4.81 12.89
N ILE A 40 5.42 -5.58 13.68
CA ILE A 40 5.85 -6.00 15.02
C ILE A 40 7.10 -6.91 14.93
N GLU A 41 7.10 -7.87 14.01
CA GLU A 41 8.24 -8.80 13.86
C GLU A 41 9.50 -8.07 13.40
N LEU A 42 9.40 -7.16 12.44
CA LEU A 42 10.54 -6.36 11.96
C LEU A 42 11.11 -5.48 13.08
N ASN A 43 10.26 -4.77 13.83
CA ASN A 43 10.72 -3.96 14.96
C ASN A 43 11.43 -4.82 16.03
N LYS A 44 10.91 -6.02 16.33
CA LYS A 44 11.56 -6.95 17.27
C LYS A 44 12.94 -7.42 16.81
N ASN A 45 13.16 -7.53 15.50
CA ASN A 45 14.45 -7.90 14.92
C ASN A 45 15.39 -6.68 14.70
N GLY A 46 15.05 -5.54 15.31
CA GLY A 46 15.89 -4.33 15.34
C GLY A 46 15.78 -3.44 14.10
N PHE A 47 14.82 -3.69 13.21
CA PHE A 47 14.59 -2.86 12.04
C PHE A 47 13.85 -1.58 12.40
N LYS A 48 14.26 -0.46 11.80
CA LYS A 48 13.48 0.78 11.79
C LYS A 48 12.59 0.78 10.56
N VAL A 49 11.29 0.62 10.76
CA VAL A 49 10.31 0.49 9.68
C VAL A 49 9.12 1.41 9.93
N ASP A 50 8.53 1.91 8.86
CA ASP A 50 7.30 2.69 8.86
C ASP A 50 6.22 1.94 8.06
N CYS A 51 4.99 1.92 8.55
CA CYS A 51 3.85 1.38 7.81
C CYS A 51 3.25 2.43 6.89
N GLN A 52 2.84 2.01 5.69
CA GLN A 52 2.05 2.82 4.75
C GLN A 52 2.64 4.23 4.54
N LYS A 53 3.94 4.31 4.26
CA LYS A 53 4.57 5.58 3.90
C LYS A 53 3.79 6.21 2.73
N PRO A 54 3.33 7.46 2.85
CA PRO A 54 2.64 8.12 1.77
C PRO A 54 3.59 8.21 0.57
N THR A 55 3.08 7.85 -0.60
CA THR A 55 3.77 8.04 -1.87
C THR A 55 3.51 9.45 -2.37
N ASP A 56 4.50 10.06 -3.01
CA ASP A 56 4.35 11.39 -3.64
C ASP A 56 3.38 11.40 -4.83
N VAL A 57 2.84 10.24 -5.21
CA VAL A 57 1.90 10.08 -6.31
C VAL A 57 0.47 10.16 -5.78
N GLU A 58 -0.17 11.31 -6.01
CA GLU A 58 -1.60 11.48 -5.80
C GLU A 58 -2.36 11.01 -7.06
N PHE A 59 -2.94 9.81 -7.02
CA PHE A 59 -3.89 9.36 -8.04
C PHE A 59 -5.31 9.68 -7.58
N GLY A 60 -5.82 10.85 -8.00
CA GLY A 60 -7.22 11.19 -7.80
C GLY A 60 -8.11 10.29 -8.64
N LEU A 61 -9.15 9.71 -8.03
CA LEU A 61 -10.29 9.20 -8.80
C LEU A 61 -10.78 10.38 -9.63
N LEU A 62 -10.52 10.37 -10.94
CA LEU A 62 -10.97 11.41 -11.86
C LEU A 62 -12.49 11.27 -12.04
N LEU A 63 -13.25 11.59 -11.00
CA LEU A 63 -14.60 12.12 -11.15
C LEU A 63 -14.40 13.41 -11.93
N ASN A 64 -14.83 13.45 -13.19
CA ASN A 64 -14.71 14.57 -14.12
C ASN A 64 -14.79 15.97 -13.47
N PHE A 65 -13.65 16.44 -12.99
CA PHE A 65 -13.24 17.82 -12.88
C PHE A 65 -11.82 17.75 -13.41
N GLY A 66 -11.59 18.05 -14.69
CA GLY A 66 -10.31 17.80 -15.37
C GLY A 66 -9.10 18.52 -14.74
N LYS A 67 -8.01 18.71 -15.48
CA LYS A 67 -6.82 19.46 -14.98
C LYS A 67 -7.15 20.85 -14.39
N ARG A 68 -8.32 21.40 -14.73
CA ARG A 68 -8.94 22.53 -14.05
C ARG A 68 -10.38 22.15 -13.67
N PRO A 69 -10.90 22.61 -12.53
CA PRO A 69 -12.29 22.40 -12.17
C PRO A 69 -13.20 23.14 -13.18
N GLU A 70 -13.96 22.38 -13.97
CA GLU A 70 -14.96 22.92 -14.89
C GLU A 70 -16.36 22.80 -14.26
N ILE A 71 -16.98 23.93 -13.91
CA ILE A 71 -18.39 23.97 -13.54
C ILE A 71 -19.22 23.94 -14.82
N ARG A 72 -19.83 22.80 -15.15
CA ARG A 72 -20.80 22.71 -16.24
C ARG A 72 -22.21 22.56 -15.67
N ARG A 73 -23.05 23.59 -15.81
CA ARG A 73 -24.51 23.42 -15.67
C ARG A 73 -25.02 22.67 -16.91
N LYS A 74 -25.28 21.37 -16.77
CA LYS A 74 -26.05 20.65 -17.77
C LYS A 74 -27.53 20.98 -17.57
N ILE A 75 -28.13 21.70 -18.52
CA ILE A 75 -29.58 21.79 -18.64
C ILE A 75 -30.02 20.53 -19.39
N PHE A 76 -30.73 19.65 -18.68
CA PHE A 76 -31.39 18.53 -19.32
C PHE A 76 -32.70 19.05 -19.91
N SER A 77 -32.74 19.20 -21.23
CA SER A 77 -34.02 19.35 -21.93
C SER A 77 -34.73 18.00 -21.89
N ASN A 78 -35.81 17.92 -21.11
CA ASN A 78 -36.66 16.74 -21.06
C ASN A 78 -37.43 16.63 -22.38
N ASN A 79 -37.08 15.64 -23.20
CA ASN A 79 -37.76 15.38 -24.47
C ASN A 79 -39.10 14.63 -24.31
N LEU A 80 -39.56 14.36 -23.08
CA LEU A 80 -40.93 13.86 -22.80
C LEU A 80 -41.98 14.98 -22.83
N LYS A 81 -41.98 15.76 -23.91
CA LYS A 81 -43.15 16.55 -24.32
C LYS A 81 -43.46 16.26 -25.79
N LYS A 82 -43.98 15.06 -26.04
CA LYS A 82 -45.28 14.83 -26.68
C LYS A 82 -45.72 13.40 -26.43
#